data_AF-A0A1M6FV06-F1
#
_entry.id   AF-A0A1M6FV06-F1
#
_cell.length_a   1.000
_cell.length_b   1.000
_cell.length_c   1.000
_cell.angle_alpha   90.00
_cell.angle_beta   90.00
_cell.angle_gamma   90.00
#
_symmetry.space_group_name_H-M   'P 1'
#
loop_
_entity.id
_entity.type
_entity.pdbx_description
1 polymer ?
#
loop_
_entity_poly.entity_id
_entity_poly.type
_entity_poly.pdbx_seq_one_letter_code
_entity_poly.pdbx_strand_id
1 'polypeptide(L)' 'MVWLNVDRPTKKCTLHMNSSCTYLLKKSETDNKGIGNLKRDGGWLSFTDPKLAKLYHQSNLPEYEFIDHC' A
#
# COMPACT_ATOMS: atom_id res chain seq x y z
N MET A 1 8.85 -3.51 -9.57
CA MET A 1 8.36 -3.53 -8.17
C MET A 1 7.29 -2.48 -8.04
N VAL A 2 6.20 -2.80 -7.35
CA VAL A 2 5.07 -1.92 -7.09
C VAL A 2 4.86 -1.82 -5.59
N TRP A 3 4.17 -0.79 -5.14
CA TRP A 3 3.95 -0.51 -3.73
C TRP A 3 2.47 -0.34 -3.45
N LEU A 4 1.99 -1.04 -2.42
CA LEU A 4 0.64 -0.90 -1.91
C LEU A 4 0.68 -0.08 -0.62
N ASN A 5 0.04 1.08 -0.63
CA ASN A 5 -0.23 1.86 0.57
C ASN A 5 -1.50 1.32 1.23
N VAL A 6 -1.36 0.71 2.39
CA VAL A 6 -2.48 0.32 3.25
C VAL A 6 -2.73 1.45 4.24
N ASP A 7 -3.93 2.02 4.19
CA ASP A 7 -4.43 3.05 5.10
C ASP A 7 -5.60 2.48 5.90
N ARG A 8 -5.34 2.16 7.17
CA ARG A 8 -6.34 1.57 8.07
C ARG A 8 -7.40 2.58 8.51
N PRO A 9 -7.06 3.82 8.93
CA PRO A 9 -8.05 4.85 9.26
C PRO A 9 -9.10 5.07 8.17
N THR A 10 -8.69 5.14 6.91
CA THR A 10 -9.65 5.38 5.81
C THR A 10 -10.15 4.11 5.13
N LYS A 11 -9.68 2.93 5.56
CA LYS A 11 -9.94 1.62 4.91
C LYS A 11 -9.66 1.61 3.40
N LYS A 12 -8.49 2.14 3.00
CA LYS A 12 -8.07 2.19 1.59
C LYS A 12 -6.77 1.43 1.37
N CYS A 13 -6.67 0.78 0.21
CA CYS A 13 -5.48 0.15 -0.32
C CYS A 13 -5.16 0.80 -1.66
N THR A 14 -4.14 1.65 -1.72
CA THR A 14 -3.76 2.38 -2.94
C THR A 14 -2.52 1.77 -3.57
N LEU A 15 -2.65 1.27 -4.80
CA LEU A 15 -1.55 0.71 -5.57
C LEU A 15 -0.81 1.80 -6.34
N HIS A 16 0.52 1.79 -6.21
CA HIS A 16 1.44 2.67 -6.92
C HIS A 16 2.44 1.82 -7.71
N MET A 17 2.36 1.86 -9.04
CA MET A 17 3.20 1.13 -9.98
C MET A 17 4.32 1.99 -10.56
N ASN A 18 4.08 3.30 -10.71
CA ASN A 18 5.07 4.23 -11.26
C ASN A 18 6.13 4.64 -10.22
N SER A 19 7.41 4.36 -10.51
CA SER A 19 8.56 4.73 -9.65
C SER A 19 8.76 6.23 -9.46
N SER A 20 8.23 7.06 -10.37
CA SER A 20 8.26 8.53 -10.28
C SER A 20 7.10 9.12 -9.47
N CYS A 21 6.21 8.28 -8.90
CA CYS A 21 5.10 8.74 -8.07
C CYS A 21 5.59 9.51 -6.84
N THR A 22 5.15 10.76 -6.69
CA THR A 22 5.51 11.64 -5.57
C THR A 22 5.24 11.01 -4.20
N TYR A 23 4.16 10.24 -4.06
CA TYR A 23 3.85 9.55 -2.81
C TYR A 23 4.88 8.46 -2.48
N LEU A 24 5.38 7.74 -3.48
CA LEU A 24 6.44 6.74 -3.29
C LEU A 24 7.79 7.35 -2.98
N LEU A 25 8.10 8.51 -3.56
CA LEU A 25 9.35 9.23 -3.29
C LEU A 25 9.36 9.84 -1.88
N LYS A 26 8.19 10.26 -1.37
CA LYS A 26 8.04 10.89 -0.06
C LYS A 26 7.65 9.92 1.06
N LYS A 27 7.38 8.64 0.76
CA LYS A 27 7.02 7.67 1.80
C LYS A 27 8.16 7.56 2.80
N SER A 28 7.80 7.61 4.08
CA SER A 28 8.71 7.46 5.20
C SER A 28 8.03 6.61 6.25
N GLU A 29 8.83 5.90 7.03
CA GLU A 29 8.34 5.20 8.19
C GLU A 29 8.01 6.22 9.30
N THR A 30 6.90 6.02 9.98
CA THR A 30 6.51 6.78 11.17
C THR A 30 6.23 5.82 12.33
N ASP A 31 5.98 6.36 13.52
CA ASP A 31 5.60 5.57 14.69
C ASP A 31 4.36 4.70 14.43
N ASN A 32 3.45 5.16 13.57
CA ASN A 32 2.18 4.50 13.33
C ASN A 32 2.01 3.94 11.92
N LYS A 33 2.91 4.25 10.96
CA LYS A 33 2.85 3.76 9.58
C LYS A 33 4.19 3.15 9.16
N GLY A 34 4.16 1.87 8.77
CA GLY A 34 5.36 1.09 8.46
C GLY A 34 5.83 1.19 6.99
N ILE A 35 7.07 0.77 6.73
CA ILE A 35 7.60 0.45 5.40
C ILE A 35 8.08 -0.99 5.42
N GLY A 36 7.55 -1.83 4.52
CA GLY A 36 7.80 -3.28 4.50
C GLY A 36 6.96 -4.07 5.52
N ASN A 37 6.24 -3.39 6.41
CA ASN A 37 5.32 -3.96 7.38
C ASN A 37 4.11 -3.03 7.60
N LEU A 38 3.10 -3.55 8.32
CA LEU A 38 1.93 -2.77 8.74
C LEU A 38 2.02 -2.44 10.22
N LYS A 39 1.85 -1.16 10.56
CA LYS A 39 1.71 -0.64 11.93
C LYS A 39 0.24 -0.25 12.18
N ARG A 40 -0.02 0.47 13.28
CA ARG A 40 -1.37 0.88 13.71
C ARG A 40 -2.20 1.51 12.59
N ASP A 41 -1.63 2.45 11.86
CA ASP A 41 -2.30 3.22 10.80
C ASP A 41 -2.09 2.59 9.40
N GLY A 42 -1.42 1.43 9.35
CA GLY A 42 -1.11 0.69 8.14
C GLY A 42 0.36 0.82 7.74
N GLY A 43 0.64 0.88 6.44
CA GLY A 43 2.01 0.86 5.94
C GLY A 43 2.14 0.69 4.45
N TRP A 44 3.38 0.65 3.99
CA TRP A 44 3.75 0.47 2.58
C TRP A 44 4.30 -0.94 2.37
N LEU A 45 3.64 -1.73 1.54
CA LEU A 45 4.05 -3.09 1.19
C LEU A 45 4.56 -3.13 -0.25
N SER A 46 5.73 -3.71 -0.47
CA SER A 46 6.30 -3.87 -1.81
C SER A 46 5.96 -5.23 -2.40
N PHE A 47 5.60 -5.25 -3.67
CA PHE A 47 5.35 -6.47 -4.44
C PHE A 47 6.15 -6.46 -5.74
N THR A 48 6.48 -7.63 -6.26
CA THR A 48 7.14 -7.77 -7.56
C THR A 48 6.17 -7.51 -8.72
N ASP A 49 4.90 -7.84 -8.55
CA ASP A 49 3.82 -7.77 -9.55
C ASP A 49 2.54 -7.13 -8.96
N PRO A 50 1.87 -6.19 -9.66
CA PRO A 50 0.54 -5.68 -9.32
C PRO A 50 -0.50 -6.74 -8.93
N LYS A 51 -0.49 -7.89 -9.61
CA LYS A 51 -1.41 -9.00 -9.34
C LYS A 51 -1.22 -9.56 -7.94
N LEU A 52 0.01 -9.61 -7.43
CA LEU A 52 0.28 -10.06 -6.06
C LEU A 52 -0.23 -9.05 -5.03
N ALA A 53 -0.10 -7.75 -5.30
CA ALA A 53 -0.67 -6.70 -4.45
C ALA A 53 -2.20 -6.79 -4.39
N LYS A 54 -2.85 -7.05 -5.53
CA LYS A 54 -4.30 -7.25 -5.61
C LYS A 54 -4.76 -8.52 -4.90
N LEU A 55 -4.05 -9.63 -5.06
CA LEU A 55 -4.31 -10.86 -4.31
C LEU A 55 -4.17 -10.64 -2.80
N TYR A 56 -3.12 -9.94 -2.37
CA TYR A 56 -2.94 -9.59 -0.96
C TYR A 56 -4.14 -8.80 -0.41
N HIS A 57 -4.61 -7.79 -1.13
CA HIS A 57 -5.81 -7.02 -0.78
C HIS A 57 -7.03 -7.93 -0.64
N GLN A 58 -7.31 -8.75 -1.65
CA GLN A 58 -8.48 -9.64 -1.66
C GLN A 58 -8.46 -10.67 -0.52
N SER A 59 -7.29 -11.18 -0.14
CA SER A 59 -7.17 -12.20 0.91
C SER A 59 -7.15 -11.63 2.33
N ASN A 60 -6.62 -10.42 2.52
CA ASN A 60 -6.33 -9.89 3.86
C ASN A 60 -7.19 -8.68 4.24
N LEU A 61 -7.65 -7.91 3.26
CA LEU A 61 -8.33 -6.63 3.44
C LEU A 61 -9.52 -6.49 2.45
N PRO A 62 -10.39 -7.51 2.29
CA PRO A 62 -11.44 -7.50 1.26
C PRO A 62 -12.44 -6.36 1.43
N GLU A 63 -12.64 -5.86 2.65
CA GLU A 63 -13.52 -4.75 2.97
C GLU A 63 -12.90 -3.36 2.71
N TYR A 64 -11.62 -3.29 2.33
CA TYR A 64 -10.94 -2.04 2.03
C TYR A 64 -11.19 -1.65 0.57
N GLU A 65 -11.33 -0.36 0.30
CA GLU A 65 -11.40 0.14 -1.08
C GLU A 65 -10.03 -0.03 -1.76
N PHE A 66 -10.02 -0.62 -2.96
CA PHE A 66 -8.80 -0.75 -3.76
C PHE A 66 -8.73 0.34 -4.83
N ILE A 67 -7.67 1.14 -4.81
CA ILE A 67 -7.47 2.26 -5.73
C ILE A 67 -6.22 2.01 -6.56
N ASP A 68 -6.36 2.06 -7.88
CA ASP A 68 -5.23 2.08 -8.81
C ASP A 68 -4.84 3.55 -9.08
N HIS A 69 -3.68 4.00 -8.59
CA HIS A 69 -3.33 5.42 -8.59
C HIS A 69 -2.40 5.84 -9.73
N CYS A 70 -1.38 5.03 -10.04
CA CYS A 70 -0.34 5.39 -11.02
C CYS A 70 0.50 4.20 -11.47
#